data_AF-A0ABD3NKJ1-F1
#
_entry.id   AF-A0ABD3NKJ1-F1
#
_cell.length_a   1.000
_cell.length_b   1.000
_cell.length_c   1.000
_cell.angle_alpha   90.00
_cell.angle_beta   90.00
_cell.angle_gamma   90.00
#
_symmetry.space_group_name_H-M   'P 1'
#
loop_
_entity.id
_entity.type
_entity.pdbx_description
1 polymer ?
#
loop_
_entity_poly.entity_id
_entity_poly.type
_entity_poly.pdbx_seq_one_letter_code
_entity_poly.pdbx_strand_id
1 'polypeptide(L)'
;MGSLAYIEVEGNDVDDDDDSRMITISNAEGLGDEVDEVPLSSRMSRSGRLSGTPVVVVFSFVIGCLFGSLVVFAGGYWHASSQNYLDHERASEFGESTSQPIDGNDLDVNAVSYNFLRTTKGSETMRLLLNDLLLPKQIQQGNPADEGHSYLFGPRRALTHLQILMDVDGQVSSSCHPLAHNLGRVAYQIFGSLDAAYDGMVGTDDAHLLRLCNAAYLHGVIEFHLRDVPLDNLENAASEIESNVCVELGNVDQGIWECHHGIGHGIIQRHRMEAETDVIQKSRNSCEEVFGASSVDCMNGVWMDHFAVSGNILAMETKMMAADVVANEVKGALSFLAESQNELGVAASRLPPLPPTLQICHLSSTIYDCFIYAATEYLLVHPRDYLGAIQYCTDPSANIESDKVRFCVRGAAIQCAKENMQDFFILEEVCQTLNDENEGIACFQSGLHYFQMSTENESPRDVGLCDNLTRYKFICLGD
;
A
#
# COMPACT_ATOMS: atom_id res chain seq x y z
N MET A 1 -4.60 1.47 -56.91
CA MET A 1 -6.05 1.74 -56.84
C MET A 1 -6.41 1.54 -55.38
N GLY A 2 -6.32 2.55 -54.50
CA GLY A 2 -7.26 3.67 -54.33
C GLY A 2 -8.44 3.16 -53.48
N SER A 3 -8.81 3.67 -52.29
CA SER A 3 -8.64 5.00 -51.69
C SER A 3 -8.57 4.92 -50.16
N LEU A 4 -7.84 5.88 -49.57
CA LEU A 4 -7.94 6.33 -48.18
C LEU A 4 -9.03 7.41 -48.08
N ALA A 5 -9.79 7.42 -47.00
CA ALA A 5 -10.66 8.54 -46.61
C ALA A 5 -9.94 9.35 -45.52
N TYR A 6 -9.75 10.64 -45.78
CA TYR A 6 -9.32 11.65 -44.82
C TYR A 6 -10.57 12.34 -44.26
N ILE A 7 -10.56 12.66 -42.98
CA ILE A 7 -11.53 13.56 -42.34
C ILE A 7 -10.76 14.85 -42.00
N GLU A 8 -11.11 15.95 -42.65
CA GLU A 8 -10.72 17.31 -42.25
C GLU A 8 -11.71 17.80 -41.19
N VAL A 9 -11.19 18.34 -40.10
CA VAL A 9 -11.95 19.12 -39.13
C VAL A 9 -11.53 20.57 -39.32
N GLU A 10 -12.43 21.39 -39.87
CA GLU A 10 -12.27 22.84 -39.89
C GLU A 10 -12.58 23.39 -38.49
N GLY A 11 -11.62 24.09 -37.90
CA GLY A 11 -11.82 24.90 -36.71
C GLY A 11 -12.46 26.23 -37.09
N ASN A 12 -13.55 26.58 -36.40
CA ASN A 12 -14.09 27.93 -36.42
C ASN A 12 -13.96 28.53 -35.03
N ASP A 13 -13.26 29.67 -34.97
CA ASP A 13 -13.27 30.60 -33.84
C ASP A 13 -14.66 31.25 -33.73
N VAL A 14 -15.30 31.17 -32.56
CA VAL A 14 -16.41 32.05 -32.18
C VAL A 14 -16.37 32.33 -30.67
N ASP A 15 -16.32 33.61 -30.34
CA ASP A 15 -16.41 34.21 -29.00
C ASP A 15 -17.80 34.06 -28.34
N ASP A 16 -17.78 34.02 -27.00
CA ASP A 16 -18.75 34.42 -25.97
C ASP A 16 -20.29 34.30 -26.15
N ASP A 17 -20.89 33.95 -25.00
CA ASP A 17 -22.29 34.08 -24.55
C ASP A 17 -23.34 33.00 -24.92
N ASP A 18 -23.62 32.22 -23.88
CA ASP A 18 -24.93 31.79 -23.38
C ASP A 18 -25.79 30.73 -24.11
N ASP A 19 -26.48 29.97 -23.25
CA ASP A 19 -27.62 29.09 -23.46
C ASP A 19 -27.48 27.68 -24.07
N SER A 20 -27.39 26.72 -23.14
CA SER A 20 -28.26 25.54 -23.01
C SER A 20 -28.95 25.01 -24.29
N ARG A 21 -28.42 23.93 -24.86
CA ARG A 21 -29.17 23.07 -25.81
C ARG A 21 -29.14 21.60 -25.43
N MET A 22 -30.28 21.15 -24.92
CA MET A 22 -30.69 19.75 -24.89
C MET A 22 -30.73 19.17 -26.31
N ILE A 23 -30.05 18.04 -26.51
CA ILE A 23 -30.25 17.18 -27.68
C ILE A 23 -31.24 16.09 -27.29
N THR A 24 -32.46 16.17 -27.81
CA THR A 24 -33.46 15.10 -27.73
C THR A 24 -33.31 14.20 -28.95
N ILE A 25 -32.94 12.94 -28.76
CA ILE A 25 -33.00 11.92 -29.82
C ILE A 25 -34.35 11.22 -29.70
N SER A 26 -35.19 11.38 -30.72
CA SER A 26 -36.49 10.72 -30.85
C SER A 26 -36.34 9.42 -31.64
N ASN A 27 -36.93 8.34 -31.12
CA ASN A 27 -37.03 7.05 -31.79
C ASN A 27 -37.84 7.14 -33.09
N ALA A 28 -37.40 6.38 -34.10
CA ALA A 28 -38.21 6.06 -35.28
C ALA A 28 -38.62 4.58 -35.21
N GLU A 29 -39.93 4.35 -35.29
CA GLU A 29 -40.58 3.05 -35.41
C GLU A 29 -40.41 2.47 -36.82
N GLY A 30 -40.35 1.13 -36.91
CA GLY A 30 -41.26 0.41 -37.80
C GLY A 30 -40.67 -0.52 -38.88
N LEU A 31 -41.15 -1.78 -38.82
CA LEU A 31 -41.17 -2.85 -39.84
C LEU A 31 -39.87 -3.67 -39.95
N GLY A 32 -39.85 -5.01 -39.88
CA GLY A 32 -40.88 -6.04 -39.88
C GLY A 32 -40.23 -7.36 -40.32
N ASP A 33 -40.82 -8.47 -39.88
CA ASP A 33 -40.70 -9.86 -40.36
C ASP A 33 -39.64 -10.81 -39.78
N GLU A 34 -40.20 -11.84 -39.12
CA GLU A 34 -39.66 -13.16 -38.79
C GLU A 34 -39.13 -13.89 -40.03
N VAL A 35 -37.97 -14.55 -39.92
CA VAL A 35 -37.75 -15.88 -40.53
C VAL A 35 -36.75 -16.66 -39.67
N ASP A 36 -37.20 -17.79 -39.10
CA ASP A 36 -36.35 -18.87 -38.57
C ASP A 36 -35.64 -19.60 -39.73
N GLU A 37 -34.35 -19.91 -39.60
CA GLU A 37 -33.77 -21.23 -39.91
C GLU A 37 -32.24 -21.29 -39.66
N VAL A 38 -31.81 -22.39 -39.05
CA VAL A 38 -30.43 -22.87 -38.81
C VAL A 38 -30.39 -24.31 -39.35
N PRO A 39 -29.25 -24.98 -39.62
CA PRO A 39 -27.92 -24.60 -40.12
C PRO A 39 -27.58 -25.34 -41.45
N LEU A 40 -26.46 -25.03 -42.12
CA LEU A 40 -25.77 -26.05 -42.92
C LEU A 40 -24.25 -25.79 -43.10
N SER A 41 -23.53 -26.82 -42.65
CA SER A 41 -22.15 -27.19 -42.99
C SER A 41 -21.84 -27.12 -44.49
N SER A 42 -20.66 -26.61 -44.85
CA SER A 42 -19.81 -27.29 -45.84
C SER A 42 -18.33 -26.87 -45.76
N ARG A 43 -17.46 -27.88 -45.69
CA ARG A 43 -16.05 -27.82 -46.06
C ARG A 43 -15.93 -27.50 -47.55
N MET A 44 -14.98 -26.65 -47.94
CA MET A 44 -14.12 -26.96 -49.09
C MET A 44 -12.77 -26.24 -49.03
N SER A 45 -11.74 -27.06 -49.20
CA SER A 45 -10.34 -26.74 -49.42
C SER A 45 -10.12 -25.94 -50.71
N ARG A 46 -9.20 -24.98 -50.68
CA ARG A 46 -8.29 -24.76 -51.82
C ARG A 46 -6.99 -24.08 -51.43
N SER A 47 -5.96 -24.59 -52.08
CA SER A 47 -4.53 -24.35 -51.98
C SER A 47 -4.05 -23.00 -52.52
N GLY A 48 -2.99 -22.48 -51.89
CA GLY A 48 -1.76 -22.05 -52.57
C GLY A 48 -1.51 -20.55 -52.71
N ARG A 49 -0.48 -20.05 -52.02
CA ARG A 49 0.80 -19.65 -52.64
C ARG A 49 1.82 -19.22 -51.58
N LEU A 50 3.02 -19.77 -51.73
CA LEU A 50 4.24 -19.44 -51.01
C LEU A 50 4.81 -18.11 -51.54
N SER A 51 5.17 -17.19 -50.65
CA SER A 51 6.22 -16.18 -50.90
C SER A 51 7.18 -16.20 -49.72
N GLY A 52 8.40 -16.67 -49.98
CA GLY A 52 9.47 -16.73 -49.00
C GLY A 52 10.19 -15.40 -48.86
N THR A 53 10.63 -15.12 -47.64
CA THR A 53 11.74 -14.21 -47.32
C THR A 53 12.71 -14.97 -46.41
N PRO A 54 14.03 -14.86 -46.62
CA PRO A 54 15.01 -15.69 -45.92
C PRO A 54 15.28 -15.19 -44.51
N VAL A 55 15.30 -16.11 -43.54
CA VAL A 55 15.88 -15.88 -42.21
C VAL A 55 17.37 -16.21 -42.31
N VAL A 56 18.21 -15.19 -42.10
CA VAL A 56 19.66 -15.35 -41.93
C VAL A 56 19.91 -15.79 -40.48
N VAL A 57 20.32 -17.03 -40.29
CA VAL A 57 20.81 -17.54 -39.01
C VAL A 57 22.33 -17.38 -39.01
N VAL A 58 22.85 -16.45 -38.21
CA VAL A 58 24.29 -16.32 -37.96
C VAL A 58 24.64 -17.20 -36.76
N PHE A 59 25.29 -18.33 -37.04
CA PHE A 59 26.06 -19.08 -36.04
C PHE A 59 27.48 -18.51 -35.99
N SER A 60 27.90 -18.00 -34.84
CA SER A 60 29.31 -17.72 -34.58
C SER A 60 29.86 -18.74 -33.61
N PHE A 61 30.56 -19.73 -34.16
CA PHE A 61 31.56 -20.51 -33.45
C PHE A 61 32.85 -19.70 -33.35
N VAL A 62 33.40 -19.55 -32.16
CA VAL A 62 34.81 -19.17 -31.98
C VAL A 62 35.45 -20.16 -31.01
N ILE A 63 36.38 -20.95 -31.54
CA ILE A 63 37.32 -21.79 -30.80
C ILE A 63 38.67 -21.07 -30.78
N GLY A 64 39.22 -20.90 -29.58
CA GLY A 64 40.65 -21.00 -29.27
C GLY A 64 41.56 -19.80 -29.58
N CYS A 65 42.15 -19.21 -28.53
CA CYS A 65 43.58 -19.42 -28.24
C CYS A 65 44.02 -18.79 -26.91
N LEU A 66 44.97 -19.50 -26.30
CA LEU A 66 45.74 -19.22 -25.09
C LEU A 66 46.45 -17.86 -25.14
N PHE A 67 46.57 -17.18 -23.99
CA PHE A 67 47.85 -16.72 -23.43
C PHE A 67 47.66 -16.35 -21.95
N GLY A 68 48.52 -16.90 -21.10
CA GLY A 68 48.48 -16.70 -19.66
C GLY A 68 48.96 -15.33 -19.22
N SER A 69 48.59 -14.96 -17.99
CA SER A 69 49.46 -14.21 -17.09
C SER A 69 49.07 -14.56 -15.66
N LEU A 70 50.01 -15.29 -15.06
CA LEU A 70 50.18 -15.53 -13.64
C LEU A 70 50.37 -14.18 -12.94
N VAL A 71 49.46 -13.79 -12.06
CA VAL A 71 49.73 -12.72 -11.08
C VAL A 71 49.58 -13.32 -9.68
N VAL A 72 50.76 -13.51 -9.08
CA VAL A 72 50.96 -13.80 -7.67
C VAL A 72 50.72 -12.50 -6.91
N PHE A 73 49.80 -12.48 -5.94
CA PHE A 73 49.85 -11.50 -4.85
C PHE A 73 50.09 -12.22 -3.53
N ALA A 74 51.29 -11.95 -3.02
CA ALA A 74 51.76 -12.33 -1.70
C ALA A 74 51.00 -11.57 -0.61
N GLY A 75 50.89 -12.21 0.55
CA GLY A 75 50.25 -11.67 1.73
C GLY A 75 50.92 -10.41 2.27
N GLY A 76 50.09 -9.58 2.89
CA GLY A 76 50.49 -8.46 3.73
C GLY A 76 49.72 -8.52 5.04
N TYR A 77 50.41 -8.97 6.10
CA TYR A 77 50.03 -8.74 7.48
C TYR A 77 49.90 -7.24 7.73
N TRP A 78 48.78 -6.78 8.28
CA TRP A 78 48.68 -5.46 8.91
C TRP A 78 48.33 -5.61 10.38
N HIS A 79 49.33 -5.32 11.21
CA HIS A 79 49.21 -4.98 12.62
C HIS A 79 49.01 -3.45 12.71
N ALA A 80 47.93 -2.99 13.34
CA ALA A 80 47.81 -1.64 13.90
C ALA A 80 47.12 -1.80 15.26
N SER A 81 47.87 -1.80 16.37
CA SER A 81 48.22 -0.62 17.17
C SER A 81 46.98 0.13 17.68
N SER A 82 46.39 -0.39 18.76
CA SER A 82 45.49 0.35 19.64
C SER A 82 46.29 1.35 20.47
N GLN A 83 46.09 2.65 20.24
CA GLN A 83 46.49 3.70 21.16
C GLN A 83 45.26 4.36 21.76
N ASN A 84 45.34 4.52 23.08
CA ASN A 84 44.36 5.08 23.98
C ASN A 84 43.82 6.44 23.53
N TYR A 85 42.51 6.64 23.65
CA TYR A 85 41.92 7.95 23.88
C TYR A 85 40.89 7.82 25.01
N LEU A 86 41.25 8.39 26.15
CA LEU A 86 40.37 8.74 27.25
C LEU A 86 39.93 10.20 27.06
N ASP A 87 38.81 10.53 27.69
CA ASP A 87 38.27 11.86 28.00
C ASP A 87 37.45 12.57 26.92
N HIS A 88 36.12 12.47 27.07
CA HIS A 88 35.28 13.67 27.25
C HIS A 88 33.93 13.30 27.90
N GLU A 89 33.85 13.49 29.22
CA GLU A 89 32.58 13.69 29.92
C GLU A 89 32.01 15.07 29.58
N ARG A 90 30.79 15.11 29.04
CA ARG A 90 29.91 16.28 29.14
C ARG A 90 28.46 15.79 29.20
N ALA A 91 28.01 15.49 30.42
CA ALA A 91 26.62 15.27 30.71
C ALA A 91 25.85 16.58 30.54
N SER A 92 24.82 16.59 29.70
CA SER A 92 23.78 17.61 29.69
C SER A 92 22.65 17.17 30.62
N GLU A 93 22.34 18.03 31.59
CA GLU A 93 21.17 17.91 32.47
C GLU A 93 19.89 17.97 31.61
N PHE A 94 19.21 16.83 31.45
CA PHE A 94 17.81 16.81 31.02
C PHE A 94 16.92 16.80 32.26
N GLY A 95 16.02 17.78 32.31
CA GLY A 95 15.06 17.96 33.39
C GLY A 95 14.12 16.77 33.52
N GLU A 96 13.92 16.33 34.75
CA GLU A 96 13.03 15.26 35.17
C GLU A 96 11.57 15.69 34.89
N SER A 97 11.02 15.20 33.78
CA SER A 97 9.59 15.34 33.48
C SER A 97 8.81 14.36 34.36
N THR A 98 8.06 14.91 35.32
CA THR A 98 7.15 14.15 36.18
C THR A 98 5.94 13.69 35.36
N SER A 99 5.95 12.44 34.89
CA SER A 99 4.78 11.80 34.31
C SER A 99 3.74 11.50 35.41
N GLN A 100 2.54 12.06 35.26
CA GLN A 100 1.40 11.68 36.09
C GLN A 100 0.86 10.31 35.67
N PRO A 101 0.31 9.50 36.60
CA PRO A 101 -0.27 8.21 36.26
C PRO A 101 -1.48 8.39 35.33
N ILE A 102 -1.38 7.81 34.14
CA ILE A 102 -2.43 7.79 33.13
C ILE A 102 -3.55 6.85 33.62
N ASP A 103 -4.79 7.32 33.61
CA ASP A 103 -5.96 6.52 33.96
C ASP A 103 -6.15 5.38 32.93
N GLY A 104 -6.45 4.16 33.39
CA GLY A 104 -6.46 2.95 32.56
C GLY A 104 -7.51 2.93 31.44
N ASN A 105 -8.43 3.90 31.42
CA ASN A 105 -9.41 4.08 30.34
C ASN A 105 -8.88 4.90 29.15
N ASP A 106 -7.73 5.60 29.28
CA ASP A 106 -7.11 6.38 28.19
C ASP A 106 -6.09 5.58 27.37
N LEU A 107 -5.91 4.29 27.66
CA LEU A 107 -4.96 3.44 26.94
C LEU A 107 -5.47 3.05 25.53
N ASP A 108 -6.78 3.10 25.28
CA ASP A 108 -7.39 2.63 24.01
C ASP A 108 -7.51 3.74 22.94
N VAL A 109 -7.48 5.03 23.33
CA VAL A 109 -7.55 6.17 22.39
C VAL A 109 -6.26 6.38 21.60
N ASN A 110 -5.19 5.69 21.98
CA ASN A 110 -3.84 5.86 21.43
C ASN A 110 -3.32 4.64 20.65
N ALA A 111 -4.17 3.66 20.35
CA ALA A 111 -3.73 2.52 19.56
C ALA A 111 -3.35 2.93 18.13
N VAL A 112 -2.16 2.51 17.72
CA VAL A 112 -1.58 2.71 16.39
C VAL A 112 -2.35 1.93 15.33
N SER A 113 -2.37 2.41 14.08
CA SER A 113 -2.92 1.76 12.88
C SER A 113 -2.97 0.22 12.94
N TYR A 114 -1.86 -0.48 13.16
CA TYR A 114 -1.84 -1.97 13.18
C TYR A 114 -2.42 -2.62 14.45
N ASN A 115 -2.57 -1.87 15.53
CA ASN A 115 -3.20 -2.30 16.77
C ASN A 115 -4.62 -1.76 16.93
N PHE A 116 -5.08 -0.81 16.10
CA PHE A 116 -6.40 -0.18 16.21
C PHE A 116 -7.53 -1.20 16.16
N LEU A 117 -7.44 -2.21 15.29
CA LEU A 117 -8.44 -3.29 15.21
C LEU A 117 -8.56 -4.11 16.50
N ARG A 118 -7.59 -4.01 17.42
CA ARG A 118 -7.64 -4.67 18.74
C ARG A 118 -8.31 -3.81 19.81
N THR A 119 -8.52 -2.53 19.53
CA THR A 119 -9.28 -1.66 20.44
C THR A 119 -10.76 -1.96 20.35
N THR A 120 -11.49 -1.60 21.40
CA THR A 120 -12.96 -1.72 21.39
C THR A 120 -13.54 -0.91 20.24
N LYS A 121 -13.03 0.31 20.06
CA LYS A 121 -13.48 1.24 19.02
C LYS A 121 -13.20 0.72 17.60
N GLY A 122 -12.04 0.14 17.35
CA GLY A 122 -11.71 -0.42 16.04
C GLY A 122 -12.56 -1.64 15.69
N SER A 123 -12.82 -2.49 16.66
CA SER A 123 -13.75 -3.62 16.50
C SER A 123 -15.18 -3.16 16.24
N GLU A 124 -15.65 -2.14 16.96
CA GLU A 124 -16.97 -1.54 16.75
C GLU A 124 -17.09 -0.86 15.38
N THR A 125 -16.07 -0.11 14.97
CA THR A 125 -16.00 0.53 13.65
C THR A 125 -16.06 -0.51 12.54
N MET A 126 -15.23 -1.55 12.62
CA MET A 126 -15.26 -2.65 11.65
C MET A 126 -16.63 -3.34 11.62
N ARG A 127 -17.26 -3.60 12.77
CA ARG A 127 -18.60 -4.18 12.83
C ARG A 127 -19.64 -3.30 12.14
N LEU A 128 -19.57 -1.98 12.29
CA LEU A 128 -20.45 -1.04 11.57
C LEU A 128 -20.26 -1.17 10.06
N LEU A 129 -19.02 -1.08 9.58
CA LEU A 129 -18.70 -1.18 8.15
C LEU A 129 -19.13 -2.54 7.54
N LEU A 130 -18.96 -3.63 8.29
CA LEU A 130 -19.41 -4.96 7.87
C LEU A 130 -20.94 -5.06 7.78
N ASN A 131 -21.68 -4.40 8.67
CA ASN A 131 -23.14 -4.34 8.56
C ASN A 131 -23.56 -3.59 7.28
N ASP A 132 -22.86 -2.53 6.91
CA ASP A 132 -23.13 -1.80 5.67
C ASP A 132 -22.76 -2.61 4.43
N LEU A 133 -21.63 -3.31 4.46
CA LEU A 133 -21.19 -4.21 3.39
C LEU A 133 -22.23 -5.30 3.12
N LEU A 134 -22.86 -5.82 4.18
CA LEU A 134 -23.80 -6.94 4.12
C LEU A 134 -25.26 -6.52 3.99
N LEU A 135 -25.58 -5.22 4.09
CA LEU A 135 -26.97 -4.79 4.07
C LEU A 135 -27.56 -5.05 2.68
N PRO A 136 -28.64 -5.86 2.55
CA PRO A 136 -29.23 -6.12 1.27
C PRO A 136 -29.77 -4.83 0.68
N LYS A 137 -29.78 -4.75 -0.66
CA LYS A 137 -30.43 -3.66 -1.39
C LYS A 137 -31.91 -3.60 -0.97
N GLN A 138 -32.22 -2.74 -0.01
CA GLN A 138 -33.60 -2.50 0.36
C GLN A 138 -34.24 -1.76 -0.81
N ILE A 139 -35.42 -2.22 -1.22
CA ILE A 139 -36.27 -1.48 -2.14
C ILE A 139 -36.75 -0.25 -1.37
N GLN A 140 -35.96 0.82 -1.37
CA GLN A 140 -36.28 2.00 -0.57
C GLN A 140 -37.43 2.76 -1.20
N GLN A 141 -38.51 2.90 -0.42
CA GLN A 141 -39.58 3.88 -0.59
C GLN A 141 -39.23 5.21 0.12
N GLY A 142 -37.95 5.59 0.12
CA GLY A 142 -37.44 6.79 0.78
C GLY A 142 -37.43 8.00 -0.15
N ASN A 143 -37.57 9.19 0.41
CA ASN A 143 -37.58 10.46 -0.31
C ASN A 143 -36.16 10.74 -0.85
N PRO A 144 -35.91 10.84 -2.17
CA PRO A 144 -34.57 10.91 -2.76
C PRO A 144 -33.68 12.08 -2.30
N ALA A 145 -34.18 12.98 -1.46
CA ALA A 145 -33.44 14.11 -0.92
C ALA A 145 -32.56 13.80 0.30
N ASP A 146 -32.61 12.59 0.86
CA ASP A 146 -31.82 12.21 2.04
C ASP A 146 -30.45 11.61 1.62
N GLU A 147 -29.79 12.23 0.64
CA GLU A 147 -28.66 11.74 -0.21
C GLU A 147 -27.36 11.37 0.56
N GLY A 148 -27.44 10.47 1.53
CA GLY A 148 -26.31 9.90 2.24
C GLY A 148 -25.92 8.51 1.74
N HIS A 149 -24.90 7.93 2.38
CA HIS A 149 -24.44 6.56 2.16
C HIS A 149 -25.57 5.51 2.27
N SER A 150 -26.67 5.82 2.97
CA SER A 150 -27.81 4.93 3.20
C SER A 150 -28.52 4.43 1.94
N TYR A 151 -28.36 5.11 0.78
CA TYR A 151 -28.91 4.67 -0.51
C TYR A 151 -28.01 3.70 -1.27
N LEU A 152 -26.73 3.65 -0.90
CA LEU A 152 -25.78 2.71 -1.46
C LEU A 152 -25.98 1.32 -0.84
N PHE A 153 -25.39 0.31 -1.45
CA PHE A 153 -25.34 -1.06 -0.95
C PHE A 153 -23.94 -1.62 -1.11
N GLY A 154 -23.65 -2.74 -0.46
CA GLY A 154 -22.42 -3.48 -0.67
C GLY A 154 -21.15 -2.67 -0.34
N PRO A 155 -20.06 -2.93 -1.07
CA PRO A 155 -18.78 -2.22 -0.93
C PRO A 155 -18.89 -0.69 -0.97
N ARG A 156 -19.68 -0.15 -1.91
CA ARG A 156 -19.86 1.30 -2.10
C ARG A 156 -20.38 1.96 -0.83
N ARG A 157 -21.41 1.36 -0.21
CA ARG A 157 -21.99 1.85 1.05
C ARG A 157 -20.97 1.87 2.18
N ALA A 158 -20.24 0.77 2.35
CA ALA A 158 -19.28 0.63 3.44
C ALA A 158 -18.11 1.62 3.29
N LEU A 159 -17.61 1.83 2.07
CA LEU A 159 -16.53 2.79 1.80
C LEU A 159 -16.99 4.24 1.98
N THR A 160 -18.17 4.60 1.49
CA THR A 160 -18.73 5.94 1.74
C THR A 160 -18.99 6.19 3.23
N HIS A 161 -19.44 5.18 3.99
CA HIS A 161 -19.59 5.33 5.44
C HIS A 161 -18.23 5.45 6.14
N LEU A 162 -17.21 4.70 5.71
CA LEU A 162 -15.85 4.86 6.24
C LEU A 162 -15.34 6.29 6.04
N GLN A 163 -15.53 6.89 4.86
CA GLN A 163 -15.14 8.28 4.59
C GLN A 163 -15.83 9.24 5.58
N ILE A 164 -17.15 9.10 5.80
CA ILE A 164 -17.89 9.91 6.78
C ILE A 164 -17.32 9.74 8.20
N LEU A 165 -16.94 8.51 8.59
CA LEU A 165 -16.35 8.26 9.91
C LEU A 165 -14.96 8.88 10.05
N MET A 166 -14.17 8.93 8.98
CA MET A 166 -12.86 9.58 8.98
C MET A 166 -12.97 11.08 9.21
N ASP A 167 -14.00 11.73 8.65
CA ASP A 167 -14.22 13.18 8.79
C ASP A 167 -14.57 13.61 10.23
N VAL A 168 -15.22 12.71 10.98
CA VAL A 168 -15.69 13.01 12.35
C VAL A 168 -14.82 12.40 13.44
N ASP A 169 -13.92 11.48 13.10
CA ASP A 169 -13.11 10.73 14.05
C ASP A 169 -11.66 10.56 13.59
N GLY A 170 -10.76 11.36 14.17
CA GLY A 170 -9.33 11.32 13.86
C GLY A 170 -8.65 9.97 14.14
N GLN A 171 -9.21 9.13 15.03
CA GLN A 171 -8.69 7.78 15.25
C GLN A 171 -9.08 6.82 14.12
N VAL A 172 -10.29 6.98 13.57
CA VAL A 172 -10.72 6.25 12.36
C VAL A 172 -9.90 6.71 11.17
N SER A 173 -9.69 8.01 11.01
CA SER A 173 -8.83 8.60 9.96
C SER A 173 -7.41 8.03 10.01
N SER A 174 -6.73 8.08 11.16
CA SER A 174 -5.38 7.50 11.32
C SER A 174 -5.32 5.97 11.18
N SER A 175 -6.47 5.29 11.28
CA SER A 175 -6.59 3.83 11.16
C SER A 175 -7.36 3.39 9.91
N CYS A 176 -7.55 4.30 8.95
CA CYS A 176 -8.45 4.05 7.85
C CYS A 176 -7.89 3.00 6.89
N HIS A 177 -6.57 2.98 6.70
CA HIS A 177 -5.88 1.99 5.88
C HIS A 177 -6.10 0.54 6.38
N PRO A 178 -5.76 0.15 7.63
CA PRO A 178 -6.02 -1.21 8.10
C PRO A 178 -7.52 -1.56 8.17
N LEU A 179 -8.42 -0.59 8.39
CA LEU A 179 -9.87 -0.81 8.33
C LEU A 179 -10.33 -1.18 6.91
N ALA A 180 -10.04 -0.32 5.93
CA ALA A 180 -10.41 -0.54 4.53
C ALA A 180 -9.80 -1.82 3.97
N HIS A 181 -8.54 -2.11 4.34
CA HIS A 181 -7.84 -3.33 3.97
C HIS A 181 -8.54 -4.61 4.41
N ASN A 182 -8.90 -4.69 5.70
CA ASN A 182 -9.61 -5.85 6.23
C ASN A 182 -11.06 -5.93 5.68
N LEU A 183 -11.70 -4.79 5.44
CA LEU A 183 -13.00 -4.73 4.78
C LEU A 183 -12.94 -5.36 3.38
N GLY A 184 -11.90 -5.06 2.59
CA GLY A 184 -11.68 -5.64 1.26
C GLY A 184 -11.47 -7.16 1.29
N ARG A 185 -10.66 -7.65 2.22
CA ARG A 185 -10.46 -9.09 2.44
C ARG A 185 -11.78 -9.80 2.73
N VAL A 186 -12.58 -9.25 3.64
CA VAL A 186 -13.89 -9.81 4.02
C VAL A 186 -14.88 -9.73 2.84
N ALA A 187 -14.87 -8.65 2.07
CA ALA A 187 -15.71 -8.52 0.89
C ALA A 187 -15.42 -9.63 -0.13
N TYR A 188 -14.15 -9.90 -0.47
CA TYR A 188 -13.81 -11.00 -1.36
C TYR A 188 -14.24 -12.36 -0.78
N GLN A 189 -14.05 -12.58 0.52
CA GLN A 189 -14.48 -13.80 1.19
C GLN A 189 -16.00 -14.04 1.06
N ILE A 190 -16.81 -12.98 1.15
CA ILE A 190 -18.27 -13.04 1.07
C ILE A 190 -18.74 -13.21 -0.38
N PHE A 191 -18.21 -12.40 -1.29
CA PHE A 191 -18.71 -12.29 -2.66
C PHE A 191 -18.05 -13.29 -3.63
N GLY A 192 -16.87 -13.79 -3.31
CA GLY A 192 -16.21 -14.92 -3.99
C GLY A 192 -15.58 -14.61 -5.35
N SER A 193 -15.60 -13.36 -5.82
CA SER A 193 -14.94 -12.93 -7.05
C SER A 193 -14.50 -11.47 -6.97
N LEU A 194 -13.53 -11.08 -7.81
CA LEU A 194 -13.06 -9.69 -7.91
C LEU A 194 -14.20 -8.74 -8.32
N ASP A 195 -14.93 -9.08 -9.38
CA ASP A 195 -16.04 -8.29 -9.91
C ASP A 195 -17.11 -8.00 -8.85
N ALA A 196 -17.53 -9.03 -8.11
CA ALA A 196 -18.54 -8.88 -7.07
C ALA A 196 -18.00 -8.16 -5.82
N ALA A 197 -16.72 -8.34 -5.48
CA ALA A 197 -16.09 -7.63 -4.36
C ALA A 197 -15.84 -6.14 -4.65
N TYR A 198 -15.68 -5.75 -5.91
CA TYR A 198 -15.60 -4.35 -6.31
C TYR A 198 -16.96 -3.73 -6.65
N ASP A 199 -18.03 -4.53 -6.77
CA ASP A 199 -19.40 -4.08 -7.02
C ASP A 199 -19.49 -3.08 -8.20
N GLY A 200 -18.79 -3.44 -9.28
CA GLY A 200 -18.73 -2.65 -10.51
C GLY A 200 -18.13 -1.24 -10.34
N MET A 201 -17.30 -0.98 -9.33
CA MET A 201 -16.60 0.31 -9.19
C MET A 201 -15.46 0.47 -10.21
N VAL A 202 -14.78 -0.61 -10.58
CA VAL A 202 -13.65 -0.60 -11.53
C VAL A 202 -14.09 -0.05 -12.89
N GLY A 203 -13.32 0.90 -13.45
CA GLY A 203 -13.62 1.54 -14.74
C GLY A 203 -14.79 2.52 -14.71
N THR A 204 -15.32 2.87 -13.54
CA THR A 204 -16.42 3.84 -13.38
C THR A 204 -15.99 5.08 -12.60
N ASP A 205 -16.83 6.11 -12.57
CA ASP A 205 -16.58 7.32 -11.77
C ASP A 205 -16.44 7.01 -10.28
N ASP A 206 -17.04 5.91 -9.80
CA ASP A 206 -16.95 5.48 -8.41
C ASP A 206 -15.65 4.76 -8.05
N ALA A 207 -14.76 4.55 -9.03
CA ALA A 207 -13.43 3.96 -8.79
C ALA A 207 -12.59 4.81 -7.81
N HIS A 208 -12.91 6.09 -7.60
CA HIS A 208 -12.27 6.92 -6.57
C HIS A 208 -12.48 6.35 -5.15
N LEU A 209 -13.61 5.67 -4.87
CA LEU A 209 -13.82 5.00 -3.58
C LEU A 209 -12.81 3.87 -3.35
N LEU A 210 -12.35 3.22 -4.43
CA LEU A 210 -11.28 2.22 -4.36
C LEU A 210 -9.92 2.84 -4.04
N ARG A 211 -9.75 4.17 -4.14
CA ARG A 211 -8.52 4.88 -3.73
C ARG A 211 -8.50 5.33 -2.28
N LEU A 212 -9.65 5.26 -1.59
CA LEU A 212 -9.76 5.63 -0.19
C LEU A 212 -8.67 4.94 0.64
N CYS A 213 -7.98 5.71 1.47
CA CYS A 213 -6.89 5.22 2.34
C CYS A 213 -5.71 4.58 1.59
N ASN A 214 -5.28 5.19 0.47
CA ASN A 214 -4.24 4.65 -0.42
C ASN A 214 -4.62 3.26 -0.92
N ALA A 215 -5.83 3.17 -1.47
CA ALA A 215 -6.41 1.98 -2.06
C ALA A 215 -6.40 0.72 -1.18
N ALA A 216 -6.43 0.88 0.14
CA ALA A 216 -6.34 -0.23 1.07
C ALA A 216 -7.42 -1.30 0.83
N TYR A 217 -8.66 -0.90 0.49
CA TYR A 217 -9.73 -1.84 0.15
C TYR A 217 -9.39 -2.69 -1.08
N LEU A 218 -8.88 -2.06 -2.15
CA LEU A 218 -8.40 -2.72 -3.35
C LEU A 218 -7.33 -3.77 -3.01
N HIS A 219 -6.32 -3.39 -2.21
CA HIS A 219 -5.25 -4.28 -1.77
C HIS A 219 -5.80 -5.50 -1.02
N GLY A 220 -6.73 -5.29 -0.09
CA GLY A 220 -7.34 -6.37 0.69
C GLY A 220 -8.10 -7.38 -0.19
N VAL A 221 -8.81 -6.92 -1.21
CA VAL A 221 -9.50 -7.79 -2.18
C VAL A 221 -8.48 -8.61 -3.00
N ILE A 222 -7.43 -7.96 -3.52
CA ILE A 222 -6.37 -8.60 -4.32
C ILE A 222 -5.63 -9.67 -3.51
N GLU A 223 -5.22 -9.35 -2.29
CA GLU A 223 -4.50 -10.28 -1.42
C GLU A 223 -5.30 -11.55 -1.16
N PHE A 224 -6.59 -11.40 -0.84
CA PHE A 224 -7.43 -12.55 -0.55
C PHE A 224 -7.71 -13.37 -1.82
N HIS A 225 -7.84 -12.74 -2.99
CA HIS A 225 -7.94 -13.43 -4.27
C HIS A 225 -6.71 -14.31 -4.53
N LEU A 226 -5.49 -13.77 -4.33
CA LEU A 226 -4.25 -14.47 -4.61
C LEU A 226 -3.87 -15.53 -3.54
N ARG A 227 -4.42 -15.42 -2.33
CA ARG A 227 -4.11 -16.32 -1.19
C ARG A 227 -4.26 -17.81 -1.53
N ASP A 228 -5.34 -18.17 -2.22
CA ASP A 228 -5.69 -19.57 -2.47
C ASP A 228 -5.26 -20.06 -3.86
N VAL A 229 -4.55 -19.24 -4.64
CA VAL A 229 -4.06 -19.59 -5.98
C VAL A 229 -2.85 -20.52 -5.86
N PRO A 230 -2.80 -21.68 -6.55
CA PRO A 230 -1.60 -22.52 -6.60
C PRO A 230 -0.36 -21.75 -7.08
N LEU A 231 0.82 -22.01 -6.51
CA LEU A 231 2.03 -21.25 -6.86
C LEU A 231 2.39 -21.31 -8.34
N ASP A 232 2.09 -22.41 -9.03
CA ASP A 232 2.35 -22.59 -10.46
C ASP A 232 1.37 -21.81 -11.36
N ASN A 233 0.36 -21.15 -10.77
CA ASN A 233 -0.59 -20.29 -11.47
C ASN A 233 -0.64 -18.86 -10.89
N LEU A 234 0.26 -18.52 -9.96
CA LEU A 234 0.24 -17.23 -9.25
C LEU A 234 0.43 -16.05 -10.22
N GLU A 235 1.40 -16.13 -11.12
CA GLU A 235 1.71 -15.09 -12.10
C GLU A 235 0.57 -14.89 -13.10
N ASN A 236 -0.11 -15.96 -13.51
CA ASN A 236 -1.29 -15.87 -14.38
C ASN A 236 -2.45 -15.17 -13.67
N ALA A 237 -2.72 -15.51 -12.40
CA ALA A 237 -3.77 -14.85 -11.62
C ALA A 237 -3.44 -13.37 -11.37
N ALA A 238 -2.18 -13.04 -11.09
CA ALA A 238 -1.73 -11.66 -10.99
C ALA A 238 -1.89 -10.90 -12.32
N SER A 239 -1.58 -11.55 -13.45
CA SER A 239 -1.78 -10.98 -14.79
C SER A 239 -3.26 -10.78 -15.13
N GLU A 240 -4.16 -11.63 -14.60
CA GLU A 240 -5.60 -11.44 -14.72
C GLU A 240 -6.06 -10.19 -13.98
N ILE A 241 -5.55 -9.92 -12.78
CA ILE A 241 -5.84 -8.68 -12.05
C ILE A 241 -5.31 -7.47 -12.84
N GLU A 242 -4.09 -7.54 -13.38
CA GLU A 242 -3.54 -6.45 -14.20
C GLU A 242 -4.47 -6.09 -15.37
N SER A 243 -4.88 -7.10 -16.14
CA SER A 243 -5.67 -6.91 -17.35
C SER A 243 -7.13 -6.53 -17.10
N ASN A 244 -7.73 -6.97 -15.98
CA ASN A 244 -9.15 -6.75 -15.70
C ASN A 244 -9.43 -5.66 -14.67
N VAL A 245 -8.44 -5.29 -13.86
CA VAL A 245 -8.60 -4.35 -12.74
C VAL A 245 -7.67 -3.16 -12.91
N CYS A 246 -6.35 -3.39 -12.95
CA CYS A 246 -5.39 -2.30 -12.86
C CYS A 246 -5.47 -1.34 -14.06
N VAL A 247 -5.55 -1.87 -15.29
CA VAL A 247 -5.71 -1.06 -16.51
C VAL A 247 -6.95 -0.16 -16.46
N GLU A 248 -8.04 -0.66 -15.87
CA GLU A 248 -9.32 0.04 -15.76
C GLU A 248 -9.34 1.08 -14.63
N LEU A 249 -8.27 1.18 -13.83
CA LEU A 249 -8.08 2.24 -12.82
C LEU A 249 -7.29 3.45 -13.36
N GLY A 250 -7.08 3.52 -14.67
CA GLY A 250 -6.43 4.66 -15.32
C GLY A 250 -7.20 5.99 -15.21
N ASN A 251 -8.49 5.95 -14.85
CA ASN A 251 -9.31 7.13 -14.57
C ASN A 251 -9.16 7.66 -13.13
N VAL A 252 -8.36 7.01 -12.30
CA VAL A 252 -8.13 7.37 -10.91
C VAL A 252 -6.67 7.73 -10.69
N ASP A 253 -6.38 8.83 -10.00
CA ASP A 253 -5.00 9.23 -9.72
C ASP A 253 -4.25 8.14 -8.93
N GLN A 254 -3.07 7.76 -9.43
CA GLN A 254 -2.27 6.63 -8.95
C GLN A 254 -2.99 5.27 -8.95
N GLY A 255 -4.16 5.12 -9.58
CA GLY A 255 -4.96 3.89 -9.52
C GLY A 255 -4.21 2.65 -10.02
N ILE A 256 -3.47 2.79 -11.12
CA ILE A 256 -2.61 1.72 -11.67
C ILE A 256 -1.49 1.36 -10.69
N TRP A 257 -0.78 2.36 -10.16
CA TRP A 257 0.32 2.18 -9.22
C TRP A 257 -0.15 1.44 -7.96
N GLU A 258 -1.26 1.88 -7.37
CA GLU A 258 -1.86 1.28 -6.19
C GLU A 258 -2.32 -0.16 -6.44
N CYS A 259 -2.81 -0.45 -7.64
CA CYS A 259 -3.19 -1.81 -8.02
C CYS A 259 -1.97 -2.74 -8.13
N HIS A 260 -0.88 -2.28 -8.77
CA HIS A 260 0.39 -3.01 -8.85
C HIS A 260 0.97 -3.26 -7.45
N HIS A 261 0.93 -2.24 -6.59
CA HIS A 261 1.32 -2.34 -5.18
C HIS A 261 0.52 -3.42 -4.45
N GLY A 262 -0.82 -3.43 -4.60
CA GLY A 262 -1.73 -4.45 -4.06
C GLY A 262 -1.38 -5.88 -4.53
N ILE A 263 -1.03 -6.05 -5.80
CA ILE A 263 -0.57 -7.34 -6.34
C ILE A 263 0.73 -7.79 -5.66
N GLY A 264 1.64 -6.85 -5.40
CA GLY A 264 2.85 -7.08 -4.63
C GLY A 264 2.60 -7.71 -3.26
N HIS A 265 1.61 -7.17 -2.52
CA HIS A 265 1.18 -7.74 -1.24
C HIS A 265 0.69 -9.19 -1.38
N GLY A 266 -0.19 -9.46 -2.33
CA GLY A 266 -0.72 -10.82 -2.53
C GLY A 266 0.36 -11.83 -2.90
N ILE A 267 1.30 -11.46 -3.77
CA ILE A 267 2.42 -12.31 -4.20
C ILE A 267 3.31 -12.69 -3.01
N ILE A 268 3.75 -11.71 -2.21
CA ILE A 268 4.66 -11.99 -1.08
C ILE A 268 3.97 -12.82 0.00
N GLN A 269 2.70 -12.52 0.32
CA GLN A 269 1.92 -13.32 1.27
C GLN A 269 1.77 -14.76 0.78
N ARG A 270 1.53 -14.95 -0.52
CA ARG A 270 1.37 -16.29 -1.07
C ARG A 270 2.66 -17.12 -1.01
N HIS A 271 3.80 -16.52 -1.38
CA HIS A 271 5.10 -17.20 -1.29
C HIS A 271 5.46 -17.57 0.16
N ARG A 272 5.05 -16.77 1.16
CA ARG A 272 5.31 -17.09 2.57
C ARG A 272 4.63 -18.36 3.05
N MET A 273 3.45 -18.65 2.54
CA MET A 273 2.70 -19.85 2.94
C MET A 273 3.38 -21.17 2.51
N GLU A 274 4.30 -21.13 1.54
CA GLU A 274 4.93 -22.34 1.00
C GLU A 274 6.46 -22.33 1.01
N ALA A 275 7.14 -21.19 1.16
CA ALA A 275 8.60 -21.13 1.04
C ALA A 275 9.29 -19.98 1.80
N GLU A 276 9.55 -20.18 3.08
CA GLU A 276 10.08 -19.15 4.00
C GLU A 276 11.49 -18.61 3.68
N THR A 277 12.40 -19.40 3.09
CA THR A 277 13.81 -18.97 2.96
C THR A 277 14.12 -18.06 1.78
N ASP A 278 13.31 -18.10 0.71
CA ASP A 278 13.58 -17.38 -0.54
C ASP A 278 12.41 -16.45 -0.95
N VAL A 279 11.51 -16.12 -0.03
CA VAL A 279 10.23 -15.45 -0.32
C VAL A 279 10.41 -14.16 -1.12
N ILE A 280 11.37 -13.31 -0.73
CA ILE A 280 11.61 -12.02 -1.41
C ILE A 280 12.11 -12.22 -2.84
N GLN A 281 13.05 -13.15 -3.06
CA GLN A 281 13.56 -13.41 -4.40
C GLN A 281 12.49 -14.00 -5.31
N LYS A 282 11.67 -14.90 -4.78
CA LYS A 282 10.54 -15.47 -5.52
C LYS A 282 9.50 -14.41 -5.86
N SER A 283 9.16 -13.56 -4.90
CA SER A 283 8.20 -12.46 -5.12
C SER A 283 8.71 -11.46 -6.16
N ARG A 284 10.02 -11.16 -6.14
CA ARG A 284 10.64 -10.35 -7.19
C ARG A 284 10.48 -10.97 -8.56
N ASN A 285 10.81 -12.25 -8.69
CA ASN A 285 10.69 -12.95 -9.97
C ASN A 285 9.23 -12.92 -10.47
N SER A 286 8.26 -13.17 -9.59
CA SER A 286 6.83 -13.09 -9.94
C SER A 286 6.43 -11.66 -10.37
N CYS A 287 6.85 -10.62 -9.65
CA CYS A 287 6.60 -9.23 -10.06
C CYS A 287 7.24 -8.89 -11.42
N GLU A 288 8.49 -9.32 -11.66
CA GLU A 288 9.20 -9.11 -12.93
C GLU A 288 8.53 -9.86 -14.09
N GLU A 289 8.00 -11.06 -13.84
CA GLU A 289 7.28 -11.86 -14.83
C GLU A 289 5.94 -11.22 -15.23
N VAL A 290 5.19 -10.70 -14.25
CA VAL A 290 3.89 -10.06 -14.49
C VAL A 290 4.04 -8.68 -15.15
N PHE A 291 4.96 -7.85 -14.67
CA PHE A 291 5.01 -6.42 -15.02
C PHE A 291 6.23 -5.98 -15.83
N GLY A 292 7.28 -6.80 -15.92
CA GLY A 292 8.54 -6.43 -16.53
C GLY A 292 9.13 -5.16 -15.91
N ALA A 293 9.15 -4.07 -16.67
CA ALA A 293 9.72 -2.79 -16.23
C ALA A 293 8.91 -2.11 -15.10
N SER A 294 7.59 -2.34 -15.01
CA SER A 294 6.73 -1.79 -13.95
C SER A 294 6.75 -2.62 -12.67
N SER A 295 7.64 -3.62 -12.57
CA SER A 295 7.79 -4.45 -11.38
C SER A 295 8.20 -3.68 -10.13
N VAL A 296 8.68 -2.44 -10.24
CA VAL A 296 9.05 -1.59 -9.10
C VAL A 296 7.83 -1.32 -8.20
N ASP A 297 6.66 -1.07 -8.78
CA ASP A 297 5.44 -0.75 -8.02
C ASP A 297 4.93 -1.98 -7.27
N CYS A 298 4.93 -3.14 -7.94
CA CYS A 298 4.70 -4.45 -7.31
C CYS A 298 5.72 -4.72 -6.20
N MET A 299 7.00 -4.46 -6.43
CA MET A 299 8.05 -4.65 -5.43
C MET A 299 7.90 -3.71 -4.23
N ASN A 300 7.36 -2.51 -4.41
CA ASN A 300 7.07 -1.61 -3.30
C ASN A 300 6.06 -2.25 -2.33
N GLY A 301 4.98 -2.86 -2.84
CA GLY A 301 4.02 -3.63 -2.03
C GLY A 301 4.63 -4.86 -1.37
N VAL A 302 5.51 -5.58 -2.08
CA VAL A 302 6.29 -6.71 -1.51
C VAL A 302 7.08 -6.28 -0.28
N TRP A 303 7.77 -5.14 -0.35
CA TRP A 303 8.59 -4.62 0.74
C TRP A 303 7.75 -4.13 1.91
N MET A 304 6.67 -3.40 1.65
CA MET A 304 5.73 -2.97 2.67
C MET A 304 5.29 -4.18 3.50
N ASP A 305 4.74 -5.19 2.83
CA ASP A 305 4.22 -6.36 3.52
C ASP A 305 5.33 -7.14 4.25
N HIS A 306 6.55 -7.19 3.69
CA HIS A 306 7.69 -7.81 4.36
C HIS A 306 7.93 -7.24 5.75
N PHE A 307 8.08 -5.92 5.85
CA PHE A 307 8.34 -5.27 7.12
C PHE A 307 7.10 -5.18 8.01
N ALA A 308 5.90 -5.14 7.43
CA ALA A 308 4.66 -5.20 8.18
C ALA A 308 4.50 -6.53 8.93
N VAL A 309 4.98 -7.65 8.37
CA VAL A 309 4.81 -8.99 8.97
C VAL A 309 6.07 -9.50 9.69
N SER A 310 7.28 -9.06 9.31
CA SER A 310 8.53 -9.56 9.87
C SER A 310 8.72 -9.24 11.36
N GLY A 311 8.13 -8.14 11.85
CA GLY A 311 8.20 -7.73 13.25
C GLY A 311 7.58 -8.72 14.24
N ASN A 312 6.78 -9.69 13.77
CA ASN A 312 6.28 -10.80 14.61
C ASN A 312 5.56 -11.88 13.79
N ILE A 313 6.30 -12.77 13.10
CA ILE A 313 5.73 -13.90 12.30
C ILE A 313 4.68 -14.70 13.08
N LEU A 314 4.98 -15.06 14.34
CA LEU A 314 4.06 -15.81 15.21
C LEU A 314 2.83 -14.98 15.64
N ALA A 315 2.99 -13.67 15.79
CA ALA A 315 1.87 -12.83 16.18
C ALA A 315 0.97 -12.54 14.98
N MET A 316 1.46 -12.46 13.75
CA MET A 316 0.58 -12.25 12.58
C MET A 316 -0.07 -13.52 12.05
N GLU A 317 0.58 -14.69 12.03
CA GLU A 317 -0.10 -15.94 11.63
C GLU A 317 -1.28 -16.28 12.55
N THR A 318 -1.15 -16.03 13.86
CA THR A 318 -2.25 -16.19 14.81
C THR A 318 -3.30 -15.07 14.72
N LYS A 319 -2.96 -13.90 14.12
CA LYS A 319 -3.81 -12.69 14.08
C LYS A 319 -4.40 -12.38 12.70
N MET A 320 -3.89 -12.93 11.61
CA MET A 320 -4.50 -12.88 10.27
C MET A 320 -5.59 -13.94 10.12
N MET A 321 -5.49 -15.04 10.89
CA MET A 321 -6.65 -15.90 11.18
C MET A 321 -7.74 -15.17 12.00
N ALA A 322 -7.51 -13.94 12.47
CA ALA A 322 -8.57 -13.16 13.09
C ALA A 322 -9.61 -12.63 12.09
N ALA A 323 -9.43 -12.77 10.77
CA ALA A 323 -10.56 -12.67 9.84
C ALA A 323 -11.56 -13.83 10.06
N ASP A 324 -11.07 -15.04 10.38
CA ASP A 324 -11.91 -16.12 10.89
C ASP A 324 -12.40 -15.83 12.31
N VAL A 325 -11.68 -15.06 13.13
CA VAL A 325 -12.22 -14.57 14.42
C VAL A 325 -13.31 -13.55 14.17
N VAL A 326 -13.20 -12.57 13.27
CA VAL A 326 -14.28 -11.63 12.96
C VAL A 326 -15.46 -12.33 12.29
N ALA A 327 -15.23 -13.31 11.41
CA ALA A 327 -16.29 -14.14 10.83
C ALA A 327 -16.94 -15.10 11.87
N ASN A 328 -16.16 -15.62 12.83
CA ASN A 328 -16.67 -16.45 13.93
C ASN A 328 -17.24 -15.62 15.10
N GLU A 329 -16.83 -14.36 15.27
CA GLU A 329 -17.35 -13.37 16.23
C GLU A 329 -18.67 -12.79 15.72
N VAL A 330 -18.83 -12.61 14.40
CA VAL A 330 -20.14 -12.34 13.76
C VAL A 330 -21.10 -13.53 13.95
N LYS A 331 -20.56 -14.74 14.18
CA LYS A 331 -21.33 -15.93 14.59
C LYS A 331 -21.39 -16.15 16.11
N GLY A 332 -20.60 -15.41 16.88
CA GLY A 332 -20.21 -15.72 18.27
C GLY A 332 -20.43 -14.59 19.28
N ALA A 333 -20.96 -13.43 18.86
CA ALA A 333 -21.30 -12.27 19.68
C ALA A 333 -22.45 -12.52 20.69
N LEU A 334 -22.51 -13.69 21.31
CA LEU A 334 -23.46 -14.05 22.36
C LEU A 334 -22.87 -14.85 23.51
N SER A 335 -21.55 -15.06 23.61
CA SER A 335 -21.03 -15.73 24.82
C SER A 335 -19.54 -15.50 25.08
N PHE A 336 -19.26 -15.04 26.31
CA PHE A 336 -17.97 -15.10 27.03
C PHE A 336 -16.96 -13.96 26.83
N LEU A 337 -17.09 -12.93 27.67
CA LEU A 337 -15.95 -12.14 28.14
C LEU A 337 -15.78 -12.39 29.65
N ALA A 338 -14.64 -12.96 30.05
CA ALA A 338 -13.93 -12.62 31.29
C ALA A 338 -12.59 -13.39 31.40
N GLU A 339 -11.57 -12.70 31.93
CA GLU A 339 -10.26 -13.19 32.42
C GLU A 339 -9.21 -13.46 31.31
N SER A 340 -7.99 -12.93 31.34
CA SER A 340 -7.21 -12.14 32.31
C SER A 340 -5.97 -11.62 31.57
N GLN A 341 -5.40 -10.47 31.92
CA GLN A 341 -3.95 -10.23 31.78
C GLN A 341 -3.46 -9.24 32.85
N ASN A 342 -2.36 -9.58 33.52
CA ASN A 342 -1.55 -8.62 34.25
C ASN A 342 -0.08 -9.05 34.29
N GLU A 343 0.79 -8.04 34.29
CA GLU A 343 2.23 -7.98 34.54
C GLU A 343 3.23 -8.22 33.39
N LEU A 344 3.84 -7.13 32.93
CA LEU A 344 5.25 -7.11 32.51
C LEU A 344 5.90 -5.77 32.87
N GLY A 345 6.99 -5.81 33.66
CA GLY A 345 7.75 -4.65 34.13
C GLY A 345 8.86 -4.22 33.17
N VAL A 346 9.13 -2.91 33.16
CA VAL A 346 10.07 -2.20 32.26
C VAL A 346 11.52 -2.42 32.70
N ALA A 347 12.30 -3.11 31.86
CA ALA A 347 13.75 -3.16 31.93
C ALA A 347 14.35 -2.17 30.92
N ALA A 348 15.39 -1.42 31.32
CA ALA A 348 16.11 -0.51 30.46
C ALA A 348 16.68 -1.26 29.24
N SER A 349 16.13 -0.95 28.06
CA SER A 349 16.36 -1.67 26.81
C SER A 349 17.72 -1.32 26.22
N ARG A 350 18.66 -2.27 26.27
CA ARG A 350 19.63 -2.37 25.17
C ARG A 350 18.82 -2.62 23.90
N LEU A 351 19.05 -1.83 22.86
CA LEU A 351 18.47 -2.10 21.54
C LEU A 351 18.76 -3.56 21.18
N PRO A 352 17.75 -4.36 20.83
CA PRO A 352 17.96 -5.74 20.45
C PRO A 352 18.93 -5.79 19.24
N PRO A 353 19.74 -6.85 19.10
CA PRO A 353 20.53 -7.04 17.88
C PRO A 353 19.60 -6.95 16.68
N LEU A 354 20.04 -6.24 15.63
CA LEU A 354 19.15 -5.89 14.53
C LEU A 354 18.54 -7.14 13.89
N PRO A 355 17.27 -7.05 13.50
CA PRO A 355 16.59 -8.16 12.88
C PRO A 355 17.26 -8.50 11.54
N PRO A 356 17.37 -9.81 11.19
CA PRO A 356 17.95 -10.28 9.92
C PRO A 356 17.34 -9.65 8.66
N THR A 357 16.15 -9.09 8.78
CA THR A 357 15.35 -8.40 7.75
C THR A 357 16.07 -7.21 7.13
N LEU A 358 16.76 -6.37 7.89
CA LEU A 358 17.52 -5.24 7.32
C LEU A 358 18.66 -5.70 6.40
N GLN A 359 19.23 -6.88 6.67
CA GLN A 359 20.29 -7.43 5.83
C GLN A 359 19.79 -7.80 4.43
N ILE A 360 18.48 -8.05 4.29
CA ILE A 360 17.87 -8.41 3.00
C ILE A 360 17.84 -7.23 2.02
N CYS A 361 17.85 -5.98 2.52
CA CYS A 361 17.84 -4.79 1.67
C CYS A 361 19.08 -4.68 0.78
N HIS A 362 20.20 -5.25 1.21
CA HIS A 362 21.45 -5.27 0.43
C HIS A 362 21.38 -6.16 -0.81
N LEU A 363 20.36 -7.02 -0.91
CA LEU A 363 20.19 -7.96 -2.02
C LEU A 363 19.29 -7.42 -3.14
N SER A 364 18.82 -6.17 -3.06
CA SER A 364 17.84 -5.62 -4.00
C SER A 364 18.33 -4.46 -4.85
N SER A 365 17.96 -4.48 -6.13
CA SER A 365 18.07 -3.34 -7.04
C SER A 365 17.08 -2.22 -6.68
N THR A 366 15.95 -2.53 -6.06
CA THR A 366 14.96 -1.57 -5.50
C THR A 366 15.32 -1.20 -4.06
N ILE A 367 16.55 -0.72 -3.86
CA ILE A 367 17.11 -0.48 -2.53
C ILE A 367 16.33 0.57 -1.72
N TYR A 368 15.65 1.49 -2.39
CA TYR A 368 14.92 2.60 -1.76
C TYR A 368 13.67 2.13 -1.02
N ASP A 369 12.86 1.29 -1.66
CA ASP A 369 11.61 0.79 -1.08
C ASP A 369 11.87 -0.11 0.13
N CYS A 370 12.94 -0.90 0.12
CA CYS A 370 13.28 -1.71 1.28
C CYS A 370 13.58 -0.85 2.52
N PHE A 371 14.42 0.18 2.35
CA PHE A 371 14.78 1.03 3.48
C PHE A 371 13.64 1.94 3.94
N ILE A 372 12.74 2.39 3.06
CA ILE A 372 11.60 3.22 3.48
C ILE A 372 10.66 2.46 4.44
N TYR A 373 10.52 1.15 4.28
CA TYR A 373 9.65 0.36 5.15
C TYR A 373 10.36 -0.23 6.37
N ALA A 374 11.70 -0.22 6.40
CA ALA A 374 12.48 -0.82 7.49
C ALA A 374 12.14 -0.28 8.89
N ALA A 375 11.88 1.03 9.03
CA ALA A 375 11.49 1.63 10.31
C ALA A 375 10.17 1.06 10.86
N THR A 376 9.30 0.51 9.99
CA THR A 376 8.03 -0.11 10.38
C THR A 376 8.26 -1.30 11.30
N GLU A 377 9.29 -2.10 11.05
CA GLU A 377 9.58 -3.27 11.89
C GLU A 377 9.86 -2.88 13.34
N TYR A 378 10.63 -1.81 13.54
CA TYR A 378 10.87 -1.25 14.87
C TYR A 378 9.56 -0.74 15.50
N LEU A 379 8.78 0.02 14.75
CA LEU A 379 7.54 0.64 15.24
C LEU A 379 6.42 -0.37 15.52
N LEU A 380 6.47 -1.58 14.95
CA LEU A 380 5.55 -2.67 15.28
C LEU A 380 5.74 -3.20 16.70
N VAL A 381 6.97 -3.15 17.23
CA VAL A 381 7.30 -3.58 18.60
C VAL A 381 7.45 -2.41 19.57
N HIS A 382 7.70 -1.20 19.06
CA HIS A 382 7.77 0.05 19.82
C HIS A 382 6.79 1.10 19.24
N PRO A 383 5.47 0.93 19.47
CA PRO A 383 4.46 1.81 18.88
C PRO A 383 4.71 3.27 19.27
N ARG A 384 4.67 4.17 18.28
CA ARG A 384 4.90 5.63 18.42
C ARG A 384 6.28 6.05 18.93
N ASP A 385 7.24 5.14 19.04
CA ASP A 385 8.62 5.49 19.38
C ASP A 385 9.39 5.92 18.11
N TYR A 386 8.99 7.04 17.52
CA TYR A 386 9.59 7.53 16.28
C TYR A 386 11.03 7.99 16.47
N LEU A 387 11.39 8.46 17.67
CA LEU A 387 12.77 8.79 18.01
C LEU A 387 13.62 7.52 18.07
N GLY A 388 13.12 6.47 18.72
CA GLY A 388 13.73 5.14 18.70
C GLY A 388 13.85 4.58 17.28
N ALA A 389 12.87 4.82 16.41
CA ALA A 389 12.92 4.41 15.00
C ALA A 389 14.01 5.17 14.21
N ILE A 390 14.18 6.48 14.43
CA ILE A 390 15.29 7.26 13.84
C ILE A 390 16.64 6.74 14.36
N GLN A 391 16.73 6.46 15.66
CA GLN A 391 17.94 5.89 16.26
C GLN A 391 18.25 4.51 15.66
N TYR A 392 17.24 3.66 15.51
CA TYR A 392 17.34 2.37 14.84
C TYR A 392 17.88 2.50 13.40
N CYS A 393 17.40 3.49 12.63
CA CYS A 393 17.87 3.76 11.27
C CYS A 393 19.30 4.31 11.20
N THR A 394 19.75 5.04 12.22
CA THR A 394 21.03 5.75 12.26
C THR A 394 22.11 5.00 13.04
N ASP A 395 21.76 3.91 13.73
CA ASP A 395 22.69 3.11 14.51
C ASP A 395 23.76 2.48 13.59
N PRO A 396 25.07 2.71 13.83
CA PRO A 396 26.13 2.13 13.02
C PRO A 396 26.10 0.59 12.97
N SER A 397 25.53 -0.07 13.99
CA SER A 397 25.36 -1.53 14.00
C SER A 397 24.33 -2.00 12.98
N ALA A 398 23.42 -1.13 12.51
CA ALA A 398 22.43 -1.43 11.48
C ALA A 398 23.08 -1.79 10.13
N ASN A 399 24.36 -1.43 9.96
CA ASN A 399 25.12 -1.69 8.74
C ASN A 399 24.37 -1.20 7.49
N ILE A 400 23.68 -0.07 7.62
CA ILE A 400 23.03 0.66 6.54
C ILE A 400 24.07 1.62 5.97
N GLU A 401 24.28 1.58 4.65
CA GLU A 401 25.16 2.54 3.98
C GLU A 401 24.69 3.97 4.25
N SER A 402 25.61 4.92 4.42
CA SER A 402 25.27 6.28 4.86
C SER A 402 24.28 6.99 3.93
N ASP A 403 24.33 6.72 2.62
CA ASP A 403 23.39 7.27 1.64
C ASP A 403 22.01 6.60 1.69
N LYS A 404 21.87 5.48 2.41
CA LYS A 404 20.63 4.73 2.60
C LYS A 404 19.93 5.03 3.91
N VAL A 405 20.66 5.44 4.95
CA VAL A 405 20.11 5.87 6.25
C VAL A 405 18.97 6.86 6.08
N ARG A 406 19.12 7.83 5.17
CA ARG A 406 18.09 8.82 4.86
C ARG A 406 16.74 8.21 4.45
N PHE A 407 16.71 7.07 3.75
CA PHE A 407 15.44 6.46 3.34
C PHE A 407 14.73 5.79 4.52
N CYS A 408 15.47 5.15 5.42
CA CYS A 408 14.93 4.61 6.66
C CYS A 408 14.37 5.72 7.56
N VAL A 409 15.10 6.83 7.72
CA VAL A 409 14.64 8.01 8.47
C VAL A 409 13.36 8.61 7.85
N ARG A 410 13.30 8.72 6.52
CA ARG A 410 12.08 9.14 5.82
C ARG A 410 10.91 8.20 6.06
N GLY A 411 11.17 6.88 6.11
CA GLY A 411 10.21 5.86 6.51
C GLY A 411 9.61 6.10 7.89
N ALA A 412 10.46 6.36 8.89
CA ALA A 412 10.02 6.70 10.23
C ALA A 412 9.16 7.97 10.25
N ALA A 413 9.53 8.99 9.46
CA ALA A 413 8.78 10.23 9.33
C ALA A 413 7.40 10.03 8.67
N ILE A 414 7.33 9.20 7.62
CA ILE A 414 6.07 8.81 6.96
C ILE A 414 5.16 8.10 7.96
N GLN A 415 5.69 7.16 8.75
CA GLN A 415 4.89 6.46 9.76
C GLN A 415 4.43 7.40 10.89
N CYS A 416 5.28 8.35 11.30
CA CYS A 416 4.91 9.41 12.24
C CYS A 416 3.76 10.27 11.69
N ALA A 417 3.86 10.75 10.45
CA ALA A 417 2.81 11.54 9.82
C ALA A 417 1.50 10.75 9.68
N LYS A 418 1.58 9.47 9.28
CA LYS A 418 0.43 8.56 9.16
C LYS A 418 -0.36 8.42 10.47
N GLU A 419 0.34 8.34 11.59
CA GLU A 419 -0.28 8.15 12.90
C GLU A 419 -0.69 9.47 13.57
N ASN A 420 -0.21 10.60 13.06
CA ASN A 420 -0.45 11.94 13.61
C ASN A 420 -0.92 12.92 12.51
N MET A 421 -1.80 12.45 11.61
CA MET A 421 -2.25 13.24 10.45
C MET A 421 -2.95 14.56 10.80
N GLN A 422 -3.40 14.71 12.05
CA GLN A 422 -4.06 15.91 12.56
C GLN A 422 -3.14 16.83 13.37
N ASP A 423 -1.89 16.42 13.61
CA ASP A 423 -0.94 17.18 14.43
C ASP A 423 0.51 17.03 13.93
N PHE A 424 0.90 17.93 13.04
CA PHE A 424 2.25 17.94 12.45
C PHE A 424 3.32 18.48 13.40
N PHE A 425 2.95 18.98 14.58
CA PHE A 425 3.91 19.37 15.60
C PHE A 425 4.77 18.17 16.02
N ILE A 426 4.16 16.99 16.19
CA ILE A 426 4.87 15.75 16.55
C ILE A 426 5.88 15.37 15.47
N LEU A 427 5.49 15.48 14.18
CA LEU A 427 6.39 15.23 13.06
C LEU A 427 7.59 16.21 13.07
N GLU A 428 7.33 17.48 13.34
CA GLU A 428 8.39 18.49 13.47
C GLU A 428 9.34 18.16 14.63
N GLU A 429 8.84 17.83 15.82
CA GLU A 429 9.67 17.46 16.98
C GLU A 429 10.58 16.26 16.66
N VAL A 430 10.03 15.23 16.01
CA VAL A 430 10.78 14.03 15.61
C VAL A 430 11.90 14.39 14.63
N CYS A 431 11.59 15.12 13.56
CA CYS A 431 12.56 15.47 12.54
C CYS A 431 13.61 16.48 13.03
N GLN A 432 13.30 17.29 14.05
CA GLN A 432 14.24 18.22 14.67
C GLN A 432 15.37 17.55 15.45
N THR A 433 15.23 16.27 15.83
CA THR A 433 16.28 15.53 16.55
C THR A 433 17.48 15.15 15.67
N LEU A 434 17.36 15.29 14.36
CA LEU A 434 18.45 15.03 13.42
C LEU A 434 19.49 16.14 13.50
N ASN A 435 20.76 15.76 13.60
CA ASN A 435 21.88 16.69 13.74
C ASN A 435 22.13 17.48 12.44
N ASP A 436 21.88 16.88 11.29
CA ASP A 436 21.99 17.53 9.99
C ASP A 436 20.65 18.21 9.62
N GLU A 437 20.72 19.50 9.31
CA GLU A 437 19.52 20.28 8.98
C GLU A 437 18.85 19.81 7.69
N ASN A 438 19.61 19.39 6.68
CA ASN A 438 19.03 18.89 5.43
C ASN A 438 18.35 17.54 5.63
N GLU A 439 18.88 16.68 6.51
CA GLU A 439 18.21 15.45 6.92
C GLU A 439 16.90 15.72 7.66
N GLY A 440 16.89 16.70 8.57
CA GLY A 440 15.67 17.17 9.24
C GLY A 440 14.60 17.68 8.25
N ILE A 441 15.02 18.47 7.26
CA ILE A 441 14.16 18.96 6.17
C ILE A 441 13.60 17.78 5.36
N ALA A 442 14.45 16.83 4.94
CA ALA A 442 14.05 15.69 4.15
C ALA A 442 13.11 14.73 4.92
N CYS A 443 13.33 14.57 6.22
CA CYS A 443 12.45 13.85 7.15
C CYS A 443 11.06 14.48 7.13
N PHE A 444 10.96 15.79 7.41
CA PHE A 444 9.69 16.49 7.49
C PHE A 444 8.94 16.49 6.15
N GLN A 445 9.64 16.76 5.04
CA GLN A 445 9.08 16.71 3.69
C GLN A 445 8.48 15.34 3.33
N SER A 446 9.03 14.24 3.85
CA SER A 446 8.50 12.91 3.55
C SER A 446 7.19 12.63 4.27
N GLY A 447 7.04 13.11 5.52
CA GLY A 447 5.75 13.07 6.21
C GLY A 447 4.70 13.96 5.55
N LEU A 448 5.10 15.17 5.12
CA LEU A 448 4.25 16.09 4.35
C LEU A 448 3.75 15.46 3.04
N HIS A 449 4.67 14.84 2.29
CA HIS A 449 4.34 14.16 1.04
C HIS A 449 3.37 13.00 1.25
N TYR A 450 3.56 12.20 2.32
CA TYR A 450 2.61 11.14 2.65
C TYR A 450 1.20 11.67 2.91
N PHE A 451 1.07 12.78 3.65
CA PHE A 451 -0.22 13.40 3.91
C PHE A 451 -0.90 13.82 2.61
N GLN A 452 -0.20 14.54 1.74
CA GLN A 452 -0.74 14.97 0.44
C GLN A 452 -1.22 13.78 -0.39
N MET A 453 -0.41 12.72 -0.48
CA MET A 453 -0.79 11.50 -1.20
C MET A 453 -2.03 10.81 -0.62
N SER A 454 -2.19 10.86 0.71
CA SER A 454 -3.27 10.18 1.44
C SER A 454 -4.57 11.00 1.52
N THR A 455 -4.52 12.28 1.17
CA THR A 455 -5.63 13.24 1.27
C THR A 455 -5.98 13.84 -0.09
N GLU A 456 -5.69 13.12 -1.18
CA GLU A 456 -5.97 13.57 -2.56
C GLU A 456 -5.38 14.95 -2.88
N ASN A 457 -4.15 15.19 -2.41
CA ASN A 457 -3.40 16.44 -2.52
C ASN A 457 -4.00 17.62 -1.75
N GLU A 458 -4.76 17.35 -0.68
CA GLU A 458 -5.17 18.40 0.25
C GLU A 458 -3.95 19.16 0.77
N SER A 459 -4.09 20.48 0.82
CA SER A 459 -3.05 21.36 1.32
C SER A 459 -3.03 21.31 2.85
N PRO A 460 -1.92 20.95 3.49
CA PRO A 460 -1.80 20.93 4.95
C PRO A 460 -1.96 22.33 5.56
N ARG A 461 -1.76 23.38 4.77
CA ARG A 461 -2.09 24.76 5.14
C ARG A 461 -3.58 24.98 5.28
N ASP A 462 -4.39 24.43 4.38
CA ASP A 462 -5.83 24.71 4.31
C ASP A 462 -6.59 24.05 5.46
N VAL A 463 -6.04 22.97 6.02
CA VAL A 463 -6.52 22.29 7.23
C VAL A 463 -5.84 22.76 8.52
N GLY A 464 -5.01 23.81 8.48
CA GLY A 464 -4.39 24.41 9.67
C GLY A 464 -3.24 23.60 10.30
N LEU A 465 -2.74 22.55 9.65
CA LEU A 465 -1.66 21.71 10.20
C LEU A 465 -0.32 22.45 10.32
N CYS A 466 -0.14 23.53 9.54
CA CYS A 466 1.08 24.34 9.56
C CYS A 466 1.11 25.41 10.67
N ASP A 467 0.01 25.63 11.39
CA ASP A 467 -0.13 26.80 12.26
C ASP A 467 0.81 26.77 13.46
N ASN A 468 0.96 25.58 14.07
CA ASN A 468 1.76 25.34 15.27
C ASN A 468 3.24 25.03 14.97
N LEU A 469 3.63 24.94 13.69
CA LEU A 469 5.00 24.66 13.30
C LEU A 469 5.91 25.87 13.54
N THR A 470 7.16 25.59 13.87
CA THR A 470 8.17 26.61 14.16
C THR A 470 9.30 26.58 13.13
N ARG A 471 10.02 25.47 13.03
CA ARG A 471 11.22 25.31 12.21
C ARG A 471 10.88 25.00 10.76
N TYR A 472 9.91 24.12 10.53
CA TYR A 472 9.55 23.63 9.19
C TYR A 472 8.28 24.29 8.65
N LYS A 473 7.81 25.37 9.29
CA LYS A 473 6.61 26.10 8.87
C LYS A 473 6.67 26.56 7.42
N PHE A 474 7.81 27.09 6.97
CA PHE A 474 8.00 27.55 5.59
C PHE A 474 7.82 26.41 4.57
N ILE A 475 8.32 25.21 4.89
CA ILE A 475 8.16 24.00 4.05
C ILE A 475 6.69 23.60 3.98
N CYS A 476 6.00 23.60 5.13
CA CYS A 476 4.59 23.23 5.22
C CYS A 476 3.69 24.21 4.45
N LEU A 477 4.02 25.51 4.48
CA LEU A 477 3.29 26.56 3.76
C LEU A 477 3.58 26.58 2.24
N GLY A 478 4.65 25.90 1.80
CA GLY A 478 5.12 25.92 0.41
C GLY A 478 5.86 27.21 0.01
N ASP A 479 6.48 27.89 0.99
CA ASP A 479 7.17 29.18 0.83
C ASP A 479 8.65 29.06 0.43
#